data_AF-A0A7C4BX87-F1
#
_entry.id   AF-A0A7C4BX87-F1
#
_cell.length_a   1.000
_cell.length_b   1.000
_cell.length_c   1.000
_cell.angle_alpha   90.00
_cell.angle_beta   90.00
_cell.angle_gamma   90.00
#
_symmetry.space_group_name_H-M   'P 1'
#
loop_
_entity.id
_entity.type
_entity.pdbx_description
1 polymer ?
#
loop_
_entity_poly.entity_id
_entity_poly.type
_entity_poly.pdbx_seq_one_letter_code
_entity_poly.pdbx_strand_id
1 'polypeptide(L)'
;RFAPEHLSIPDAKLLPKVRHAGSVFIGAMSPEAAGDYASGPNHVLPTSGAARLRGGLSAADFVKVISTQQLSAAALKRLSGAITTLARAEGLEAHARSVEVRLG
;
A
#
# COMPACT_ATOMS: atom_id res chain seq x y z
N ARG A 1 -1.54 -20.16 0.32
CA ARG A 1 -0.23 -20.51 -0.31
C ARG A 1 -0.26 -20.45 -1.85
N PHE A 2 -1.40 -20.38 -2.55
CA PHE A 2 -1.42 -20.31 -4.03
C PHE A 2 -1.43 -18.88 -4.57
N ALA A 3 -2.29 -17.98 -4.03
CA ALA A 3 -2.42 -16.58 -4.47
C ALA A 3 -2.70 -16.44 -5.98
N PRO A 4 -3.84 -16.98 -6.44
CA PRO A 4 -4.18 -17.01 -7.86
C PRO A 4 -4.44 -15.62 -8.43
N GLU A 5 -4.29 -15.51 -9.75
CA GLU A 5 -4.73 -14.35 -10.53
C GLU A 5 -6.26 -14.22 -10.48
N HIS A 6 -6.98 -15.25 -10.92
CA HIS A 6 -8.44 -15.37 -10.85
C HIS A 6 -8.86 -16.45 -9.83
N LEU A 7 -9.81 -16.12 -8.95
CA LEU A 7 -10.37 -17.07 -7.99
C LEU A 7 -11.90 -17.14 -8.14
N SER A 8 -12.40 -18.28 -8.59
CA SER A 8 -13.84 -18.56 -8.61
C SER A 8 -14.26 -19.31 -7.36
N ILE A 9 -15.30 -18.81 -6.68
CA ILE A 9 -15.89 -19.44 -5.49
C ILE A 9 -17.40 -19.61 -5.67
N PRO A 10 -18.02 -20.68 -5.14
CA PRO A 10 -19.44 -20.93 -5.33
C PRO A 10 -20.36 -20.04 -4.47
N ASP A 11 -19.87 -19.51 -3.35
CA ASP A 11 -20.68 -18.76 -2.38
C ASP A 11 -19.82 -17.68 -1.69
N ALA A 12 -20.40 -16.50 -1.48
CA ALA A 12 -19.79 -15.35 -0.80
C ALA A 12 -19.37 -15.65 0.65
N LYS A 13 -19.97 -16.65 1.32
CA LYS A 13 -19.58 -17.11 2.66
C LYS A 13 -18.13 -17.58 2.75
N LEU A 14 -17.48 -17.86 1.63
CA LEU A 14 -16.07 -18.23 1.57
C LEU A 14 -15.12 -17.02 1.50
N LEU A 15 -15.62 -15.82 1.17
CA LEU A 15 -14.82 -14.59 1.08
C LEU A 15 -13.98 -14.32 2.35
N PRO A 16 -14.50 -14.48 3.59
CA PRO A 16 -13.71 -14.24 4.79
C PRO A 16 -12.46 -15.14 4.91
N LYS A 17 -12.40 -16.25 4.16
CA LYS A 17 -11.23 -17.15 4.11
C LYS A 17 -10.21 -16.75 3.04
N VAL A 18 -10.58 -15.88 2.11
CA VAL A 18 -9.71 -15.43 1.01
C VAL A 18 -8.71 -14.41 1.54
N ARG A 19 -7.43 -14.79 1.55
CA ARG A 19 -6.32 -13.87 1.93
C ARG A 19 -5.62 -13.24 0.73
N HIS A 20 -5.56 -13.95 -0.39
CA HIS A 20 -4.83 -13.53 -1.59
C HIS A 20 -5.54 -14.03 -2.85
N ALA A 21 -5.91 -13.11 -3.73
CA ALA A 21 -6.39 -13.34 -5.10
C ALA A 21 -6.26 -12.02 -5.88
N GLY A 22 -6.03 -12.07 -7.20
CA GLY A 22 -6.06 -10.86 -8.04
C GLY A 22 -7.49 -10.32 -8.19
N SER A 23 -8.42 -11.20 -8.56
CA SER A 23 -9.87 -10.94 -8.61
C SER A 23 -10.66 -12.17 -8.14
N VAL A 24 -11.85 -11.96 -7.59
CA VAL A 24 -12.71 -13.03 -7.07
C VAL A 24 -14.07 -13.02 -7.77
N PHE A 25 -14.45 -14.16 -8.33
CA PHE A 25 -15.71 -14.39 -9.01
C PHE A 25 -16.62 -15.26 -8.13
N ILE A 26 -17.87 -14.83 -7.88
CA ILE A 26 -18.73 -15.43 -6.86
C ILE A 26 -20.01 -16.00 -7.47
N GLY A 27 -20.19 -17.30 -7.35
CA GLY A 27 -21.37 -18.03 -7.80
C GLY A 27 -21.35 -18.36 -9.29
N ALA A 28 -22.28 -19.21 -9.71
CA ALA A 28 -22.33 -19.76 -11.07
C ALA A 28 -22.58 -18.71 -12.17
N MET A 29 -23.15 -17.55 -11.80
CA MET A 29 -23.49 -16.46 -12.72
C MET A 29 -22.38 -15.42 -12.87
N SER A 30 -21.17 -15.68 -12.36
CA SER A 30 -20.00 -14.79 -12.47
C SER A 30 -18.86 -15.50 -13.23
N PRO A 31 -19.00 -15.73 -14.54
CA PRO A 31 -17.91 -16.28 -15.33
C PRO A 31 -16.74 -15.28 -15.42
N GLU A 32 -15.51 -15.78 -15.54
CA GLU A 32 -14.29 -14.98 -15.69
C GLU A 32 -14.40 -13.96 -16.84
N ALA A 33 -14.99 -14.36 -17.96
CA ALA A 33 -15.24 -13.50 -19.11
C ALA A 33 -16.06 -12.24 -18.78
N ALA A 34 -16.98 -12.29 -17.81
CA ALA A 34 -17.69 -11.08 -17.39
C ALA A 34 -16.73 -10.08 -16.72
N GLY A 35 -15.75 -10.57 -15.95
CA GLY A 35 -14.63 -9.81 -15.39
C GLY A 35 -13.75 -9.19 -16.46
N ASP A 36 -13.42 -9.98 -17.48
CA ASP A 36 -12.49 -9.56 -18.53
C ASP A 36 -13.03 -8.45 -19.43
N TYR A 37 -14.35 -8.36 -19.56
CA TYR A 37 -14.96 -7.53 -20.61
C TYR A 37 -15.91 -6.44 -20.13
N ALA A 38 -16.81 -6.71 -19.17
CA ALA A 38 -17.99 -5.85 -19.02
C ALA A 38 -18.50 -5.62 -17.59
N SER A 39 -18.02 -6.35 -16.59
CA SER A 39 -18.54 -6.21 -15.22
C SER A 39 -17.95 -5.00 -14.47
N GLY A 40 -16.83 -4.44 -14.94
CA GLY A 40 -16.24 -3.21 -14.41
C GLY A 40 -14.86 -3.33 -13.74
N PRO A 41 -14.52 -4.41 -13.00
CA PRO A 41 -13.16 -4.63 -12.49
C PRO A 41 -12.11 -4.68 -13.61
N ASN A 42 -10.85 -4.43 -13.25
CA ASN A 42 -9.75 -4.46 -14.22
C ASN A 42 -9.19 -5.89 -14.37
N HIS A 43 -9.01 -6.34 -15.61
CA HIS A 43 -8.45 -7.67 -15.90
C HIS A 43 -6.91 -7.73 -15.95
N VAL A 44 -6.22 -6.60 -15.76
CA VAL A 44 -4.77 -6.57 -15.62
C VAL A 44 -4.42 -6.94 -14.18
N LEU A 45 -4.24 -8.24 -13.94
CA LEU A 45 -4.07 -8.80 -12.62
C LEU A 45 -2.64 -9.31 -12.34
N PRO A 46 -2.26 -9.47 -11.06
CA PRO A 46 -0.98 -10.09 -10.70
C PRO A 46 -1.01 -11.61 -10.90
N THR A 47 -0.12 -12.12 -11.76
CA THR A 47 0.05 -13.55 -12.04
C THR A 47 1.15 -14.18 -11.16
N SER A 48 1.38 -15.50 -11.30
CA SER A 48 2.52 -16.21 -10.71
C SER A 48 2.69 -16.03 -9.19
N GLY A 49 1.57 -15.88 -8.47
CA GLY A 49 1.56 -15.72 -7.02
C GLY A 49 1.76 -14.28 -6.52
N ALA A 50 1.89 -13.30 -7.42
CA ALA A 50 2.08 -11.89 -7.07
C ALA A 50 0.86 -11.25 -6.37
N ALA A 51 -0.31 -11.91 -6.39
CA ALA A 51 -1.48 -11.54 -5.58
C ALA A 51 -1.24 -11.59 -4.06
N ARG A 52 -0.06 -12.06 -3.60
CA ARG A 52 0.39 -11.88 -2.21
C ARG A 52 0.79 -10.45 -1.86
N LEU A 53 1.26 -9.70 -2.86
CA LEU A 53 1.94 -8.42 -2.67
C LEU A 53 1.07 -7.24 -3.11
N ARG A 54 0.21 -7.44 -4.13
CA ARG A 54 -0.69 -6.41 -4.65
C ARG A 54 -2.01 -6.99 -5.16
N GLY A 55 -2.99 -6.11 -5.35
CA GLY A 55 -4.22 -6.42 -6.11
C GLY A 55 -4.07 -6.16 -7.61
N GLY A 56 -5.19 -6.26 -8.34
CA GLY A 56 -5.28 -5.87 -9.75
C GLY A 56 -4.97 -4.39 -10.00
N LEU A 57 -4.72 -4.05 -11.27
CA LEU A 57 -4.53 -2.67 -11.70
C LEU A 57 -5.75 -1.82 -11.31
N SER A 58 -5.48 -0.63 -10.79
CA SER A 58 -6.47 0.31 -10.27
C SER A 58 -6.11 1.74 -10.65
N ALA A 59 -7.02 2.69 -10.39
CA ALA A 59 -6.70 4.10 -10.56
C ALA A 59 -5.50 4.54 -9.68
N ALA A 60 -5.26 3.88 -8.55
CA ALA A 60 -4.14 4.21 -7.65
C ALA A 60 -2.78 3.95 -8.30
N ASP A 61 -2.68 3.02 -9.26
CA ASP A 61 -1.44 2.74 -10.00
C ASP A 61 -1.05 3.90 -10.95
N PHE A 62 -1.98 4.81 -11.24
CA PHE A 62 -1.76 6.00 -12.07
C PHE A 62 -1.63 7.28 -11.23
N VAL A 63 -1.65 7.18 -9.90
CA VAL A 63 -1.50 8.31 -8.99
C VAL A 63 -0.11 8.27 -8.34
N LYS A 64 0.51 9.45 -8.21
CA LYS A 64 1.72 9.63 -7.40
C LYS A 64 1.34 10.24 -6.06
N VAL A 65 1.63 9.53 -4.96
CA VAL A 65 1.44 10.06 -3.60
C VAL A 65 2.65 10.92 -3.24
N ILE A 66 2.45 12.23 -3.10
CA ILE A 66 3.48 13.18 -2.66
C ILE A 66 3.10 13.69 -1.27
N SER A 67 3.84 13.25 -0.24
CA SER A 67 3.65 13.73 1.13
C SER A 67 4.28 15.11 1.33
N THR A 68 3.57 16.01 2.01
CA THR A 68 4.07 17.34 2.39
C THR A 68 4.09 17.46 3.91
N GLN A 69 5.05 18.22 4.45
CA GLN A 69 5.18 18.47 5.87
C GLN A 69 5.59 19.92 6.12
N GLN A 70 4.98 20.54 7.12
CA GLN A 70 5.29 21.90 7.55
C GLN A 70 5.26 21.95 9.07
N LEU A 71 6.37 22.35 9.68
CA LEU A 71 6.49 22.46 11.13
C LEU A 71 6.53 23.94 11.53
N SER A 72 5.81 24.28 12.60
CA SER A 72 6.07 25.52 13.32
C SER A 72 7.36 25.39 14.13
N ALA A 73 7.96 26.52 14.52
CA ALA A 73 9.13 26.52 15.40
C ALA A 73 8.86 25.79 16.73
N ALA A 74 7.66 25.95 17.31
CA ALA A 74 7.25 25.24 18.53
C ALA A 74 7.17 23.71 18.32
N ALA A 75 6.69 23.25 17.15
CA ALA A 75 6.66 21.84 16.82
C ALA A 75 8.07 21.27 16.63
N LEU A 76 8.95 21.98 15.92
CA LEU A 76 10.35 21.57 15.75
C LEU A 76 11.08 21.50 17.10
N LYS A 77 10.87 22.48 17.98
CA LYS A 77 11.44 22.49 19.34
C LYS A 77 10.97 21.30 20.17
N ARG A 78 9.71 20.88 20.06
CA ARG A 78 9.19 19.68 20.73
C ARG A 78 9.80 18.38 20.21
N LEU A 79 10.06 18.30 18.90
CA LEU A 79 10.60 17.10 18.26
C LEU A 79 12.12 17.01 18.30
N SER A 80 12.81 18.12 18.60
CA SER A 80 14.26 18.23 18.45
C SER A 80 15.03 17.16 19.22
N GLY A 81 14.66 16.92 20.48
CA GLY A 81 15.32 15.91 21.31
C GLY A 81 15.23 14.51 20.71
N ALA A 82 14.08 14.13 20.15
CA ALA A 82 13.93 12.84 19.49
C ALA A 82 14.76 12.78 18.20
N ILE A 83 14.69 13.83 17.36
CA ILE A 83 15.40 13.86 16.08
C ILE A 83 16.92 13.82 16.29
N THR A 84 17.47 14.64 17.19
CA THR A 84 18.92 14.71 17.41
C THR A 84 19.45 13.45 18.09
N THR A 85 18.68 12.85 19.01
CA THR A 85 19.06 11.58 19.64
C THR A 85 19.14 10.45 18.61
N LEU A 86 18.11 10.29 17.78
CA LEU A 86 18.08 9.27 16.73
C LEU A 86 19.19 9.50 15.70
N ALA A 87 19.33 10.74 15.21
CA ALA A 87 20.36 11.08 14.23
C ALA A 87 21.77 10.78 14.74
N ARG A 88 22.07 11.04 16.03
CA ARG A 88 23.38 10.72 16.61
C ARG A 88 23.58 9.22 16.86
N ALA A 89 22.54 8.51 17.28
CA ALA A 89 22.59 7.06 17.43
C ALA A 89 22.89 6.35 16.09
N GLU A 90 22.44 6.93 14.97
CA GLU A 90 22.73 6.48 13.61
C GLU A 90 24.08 6.99 13.06
N GLY A 91 24.83 7.80 13.81
CA GLY A 91 26.09 8.41 13.36
C GLY A 91 25.93 9.56 12.35
N LEU A 92 24.73 10.10 12.19
CA LEU A 92 24.37 11.14 11.22
C LEU A 92 24.41 12.55 11.84
N GLU A 93 25.61 13.02 12.22
CA GLU A 93 25.77 14.32 12.91
C GLU A 93 25.23 15.51 12.09
N ALA A 94 25.31 15.47 10.76
CA ALA A 94 24.75 16.52 9.90
C ALA A 94 23.22 16.64 10.03
N HIS A 95 22.51 15.52 10.24
CA HIS A 95 21.06 15.53 10.42
C HIS A 95 20.70 16.18 11.77
N ALA A 96 21.39 15.82 12.85
CA ALA A 96 21.21 16.45 14.17
C ALA A 96 21.46 17.96 14.10
N ARG A 97 22.60 18.37 13.55
CA ARG A 97 22.96 19.79 13.43
C ARG A 97 21.98 20.59 12.58
N SER A 98 21.34 19.98 11.59
CA SER A 98 20.31 20.64 10.79
C SER A 98 19.10 21.10 11.63
N VAL A 99 18.77 20.37 12.70
CA VAL A 99 17.72 20.77 13.64
C VAL A 99 18.23 21.81 14.62
N GLU A 100 19.42 21.58 15.18
CA GLU A 100 19.98 22.43 16.24
C GLU A 100 20.23 23.86 15.76
N VAL A 101 20.72 24.05 14.54
CA VAL A 101 20.96 25.39 13.97
C VAL A 101 19.67 26.22 13.79
N ARG A 102 18.50 25.59 13.79
CA ARG A 102 17.20 26.26 13.70
C ARG A 102 16.60 26.61 15.07
N LEU A 103 17.20 26.09 16.14
CA LEU A 103 16.76 26.28 17.52
C LEU A 103 17.80 27.03 18.37
N GLY A 104 18.99 27.28 17.81
CA GLY A 104 20.02 28.18 18.32
C GLY A 104 19.71 29.64 18.04
#